data_AF-A0A8B7NAU7-F1
#
_entry.id   AF-A0A8B7NAU7-F1
#
_cell.length_a   1.000
_cell.length_b   1.000
_cell.length_c   1.000
_cell.angle_alpha   90.00
_cell.angle_beta   90.00
_cell.angle_gamma   90.00
#
_symmetry.space_group_name_H-M   'P 1'
#
loop_
_entity.id
_entity.type
_entity.pdbx_description
1 polymer ?
#
loop_
_entity_poly.entity_id
_entity_poly.type
_entity_poly.pdbx_seq_one_letter_code
_entity_poly.pdbx_strand_id
1 'polypeptide(L)'
;MGSKKRFIAFLLTAVLFGITKTVDGADAMVTMLDAMEVMMTGQPLYDREYLAELFRCMDTFDHRLVTSQNNAWQGMIDYWLAGGGVDDVWGEYEPGYYERNVTTTDVFNMTIYEPCNYASNMATYHPVTEICYRRDLGSPFTLPLDYINAAGTAFSELSMGSSFMHGSHTELGHQLDTKPIAVLAYLIHQGSLSSLTEASSVVKDLSYTPRSMSALQLADEFVNQYMTKPVNEWYAFTQSLDIPDYYLSFAGIFSTAVTVGLPPEIVDQLIPFLANAFGLPDEFLAFIQDDYLPEMRNLTSNLDLGIIEETKFLENLIGTTSKLIYAFIWQEHVLTDNPQFLDPEVNALGWQYLPIVNAWANSLNSFEYFEPDFQNGTNIYPGDEWCNPTWPHAKWHLESAIGLLDLFYLGDEVNRLLSQV
;
A
#
# COMPACT_ATOMS: atom_id res chain seq x y z
N MET A 1 40.39 53.90 -3.87
CA MET A 1 39.21 54.29 -4.70
C MET A 1 39.09 53.30 -5.85
N GLY A 2 37.95 52.62 -5.97
CA GLY A 2 37.52 51.94 -7.20
C GLY A 2 37.92 50.47 -7.38
N SER A 3 37.02 49.55 -6.98
CA SER A 3 36.58 48.40 -7.80
C SER A 3 35.61 47.52 -6.99
N LYS A 4 34.35 47.97 -6.90
CA LYS A 4 33.19 47.13 -6.57
C LYS A 4 32.21 47.36 -7.72
N LYS A 5 32.21 46.47 -8.71
CA LYS A 5 31.18 46.34 -9.76
C LYS A 5 31.62 45.21 -10.70
N ARG A 6 31.24 43.97 -10.36
CA ARG A 6 31.11 42.78 -11.24
C ARG A 6 30.85 41.56 -10.35
N PHE A 7 29.67 41.51 -9.74
CA PHE A 7 29.14 40.28 -9.13
C PHE A 7 27.61 40.25 -9.12
N ILE A 8 26.98 40.93 -10.08
CA ILE A 8 25.54 40.96 -10.29
C ILE A 8 25.33 40.90 -11.81
N ALA A 9 25.47 39.70 -12.39
CA ALA A 9 25.11 39.42 -13.78
C ALA A 9 24.99 37.91 -14.10
N PHE A 10 24.72 37.06 -13.11
CA PHE A 10 24.55 35.61 -13.33
C PHE A 10 23.38 34.97 -12.56
N LEU A 11 22.48 35.78 -11.99
CA LEU A 11 21.40 35.30 -11.11
C LEU A 11 20.01 35.78 -11.55
N LEU A 12 19.82 36.06 -12.85
CA LEU A 12 18.58 36.64 -13.39
C LEU A 12 18.13 36.04 -14.73
N THR A 13 18.44 34.77 -14.98
CA THR A 13 17.93 34.01 -16.14
C THR A 13 17.58 32.56 -15.79
N ALA A 14 17.03 32.33 -14.59
CA ALA A 14 16.37 31.08 -14.21
C ALA A 14 14.94 31.38 -13.72
N VAL A 15 14.30 32.36 -14.35
CA VAL A 15 12.87 32.64 -14.17
C VAL A 15 12.14 31.88 -15.28
N LEU A 16 11.59 30.73 -14.88
CA LEU A 16 10.22 30.32 -15.16
C LEU A 16 9.76 30.35 -16.63
N PHE A 17 10.47 29.63 -17.48
CA PHE A 17 9.81 28.90 -18.57
C PHE A 17 10.20 27.44 -18.40
N GLY A 18 9.59 26.79 -17.41
CA GLY A 18 9.48 25.34 -17.43
C GLY A 18 8.75 25.01 -18.73
N ILE A 19 9.51 24.55 -19.73
CA ILE A 19 8.92 23.89 -20.88
C ILE A 19 8.40 22.58 -20.31
N THR A 20 7.16 22.61 -19.80
CA THR A 20 6.40 21.40 -19.54
C THR A 20 6.18 20.78 -20.92
N LYS A 21 7.05 19.85 -21.31
CA LYS A 21 6.72 18.92 -22.38
C LYS A 21 5.63 18.03 -21.82
N THR A 22 4.39 18.49 -21.92
CA THR A 22 3.24 17.62 -21.75
C THR A 22 3.35 16.55 -22.82
N VAL A 23 3.19 15.28 -22.43
CA VAL A 23 2.92 14.22 -23.40
C VAL A 23 1.70 14.70 -24.21
N ASP A 24 1.81 14.77 -25.54
CA ASP A 24 0.82 15.43 -26.41
C ASP A 24 -0.59 14.82 -26.23
N GLY A 25 -1.41 15.42 -25.36
CA GLY A 25 -2.84 15.14 -25.20
C GLY A 25 -3.23 13.77 -24.63
N ALA A 26 -2.29 12.94 -24.19
CA ALA A 26 -2.54 11.65 -23.56
C ALA A 26 -2.39 11.75 -22.03
N ASP A 27 -3.25 11.03 -21.31
CA ASP A 27 -3.19 10.92 -19.85
C ASP A 27 -1.85 10.30 -19.41
N ALA A 28 -1.17 10.90 -18.43
CA ALA A 28 0.17 10.50 -18.03
C ALA A 28 0.21 9.08 -17.43
N MET A 29 -0.81 8.69 -16.66
CA MET A 29 -0.94 7.33 -16.16
C MET A 29 -0.99 6.32 -17.32
N VAL A 30 -1.90 6.53 -18.28
CA VAL A 30 -2.05 5.67 -19.46
C VAL A 30 -0.71 5.53 -20.20
N THR A 31 -0.02 6.66 -20.40
CA THR A 31 1.28 6.69 -21.09
C THR A 31 2.35 5.89 -20.35
N MET A 32 2.44 6.03 -19.03
CA MET A 32 3.41 5.30 -18.21
C MET A 32 3.11 3.81 -18.15
N LEU A 33 1.83 3.43 -18.08
CA LEU A 33 1.41 2.02 -18.11
C LEU A 33 1.66 1.36 -19.47
N ASP A 34 1.44 2.06 -20.58
CA ASP A 34 1.80 1.54 -21.90
C ASP A 34 3.31 1.35 -22.05
N ALA A 35 4.08 2.30 -21.55
CA ALA A 35 5.54 2.21 -21.59
C ALA A 35 6.06 1.07 -20.70
N MET A 36 5.41 0.82 -19.57
CA MET A 36 5.65 -0.35 -18.72
C MET A 36 5.32 -1.64 -19.46
N GLU A 37 4.18 -1.72 -20.15
CA GLU A 37 3.81 -2.89 -20.97
C GLU A 37 4.86 -3.17 -22.05
N VAL A 38 5.24 -2.16 -22.84
CA VAL A 38 6.27 -2.29 -23.88
C VAL A 38 7.58 -2.77 -23.29
N MET A 39 8.00 -2.20 -22.16
CA MET A 39 9.23 -2.54 -21.48
C MET A 39 9.25 -4.00 -20.99
N MET A 40 8.11 -4.48 -20.46
CA MET A 40 8.05 -5.76 -19.76
C MET A 40 7.65 -6.94 -20.64
N THR A 41 6.82 -6.70 -21.66
CA THR A 41 6.24 -7.76 -22.51
C THR A 41 6.51 -7.54 -24.00
N GLY A 42 6.89 -6.32 -24.39
CA GLY A 42 7.00 -5.92 -25.80
C GLY A 42 5.65 -5.65 -26.48
N GLN A 43 4.53 -5.76 -25.75
CA GLN A 43 3.22 -5.39 -26.28
C GLN A 43 3.03 -3.87 -26.25
N PRO A 44 2.27 -3.30 -27.19
CA PRO A 44 2.21 -1.85 -27.35
C PRO A 44 1.31 -1.13 -26.34
N LEU A 45 0.36 -1.83 -25.72
CA LEU A 45 -0.71 -1.21 -24.94
C LEU A 45 -0.99 -2.03 -23.68
N TYR A 46 -1.04 -1.35 -22.54
CA TYR A 46 -1.58 -1.91 -21.31
C TYR A 46 -3.06 -2.26 -21.47
N ASP A 47 -3.55 -3.23 -20.69
CA ASP A 47 -4.94 -3.69 -20.75
C ASP A 47 -5.93 -2.53 -20.64
N ARG A 48 -6.66 -2.27 -21.73
CA ARG A 48 -7.60 -1.15 -21.85
C ARG A 48 -8.95 -1.43 -21.21
N GLU A 49 -9.33 -2.70 -21.13
CA GLU A 49 -10.58 -3.10 -20.48
C GLU A 49 -10.43 -2.90 -18.98
N TYR A 50 -9.36 -3.48 -18.40
CA TYR A 50 -9.05 -3.28 -16.99
C TYR A 50 -8.84 -1.80 -16.64
N LEU A 51 -8.11 -1.03 -17.45
CA LEU A 51 -7.88 0.39 -17.17
C LEU A 51 -9.17 1.23 -17.17
N ALA A 52 -10.12 0.89 -18.06
CA ALA A 52 -11.42 1.56 -18.09
C ALA A 52 -12.25 1.22 -16.84
N GLU A 53 -12.18 -0.02 -16.37
CA GLU A 53 -12.82 -0.46 -15.13
C GLU A 53 -12.20 0.21 -13.90
N LEU A 54 -10.87 0.27 -13.84
CA LEU A 54 -10.12 0.96 -12.79
C LEU A 54 -10.52 2.43 -12.71
N PHE A 55 -10.55 3.15 -13.83
CA PHE A 55 -10.97 4.55 -13.86
C PHE A 55 -12.42 4.76 -13.42
N ARG A 56 -13.34 3.87 -13.83
CA ARG A 56 -14.71 3.90 -13.33
C ARG A 56 -14.75 3.74 -11.81
N CYS A 57 -14.01 2.78 -11.27
CA CYS A 57 -13.98 2.54 -9.84
C CYS A 57 -13.35 3.70 -9.07
N MET A 58 -12.23 4.25 -9.54
CA MET A 58 -11.61 5.44 -8.98
C MET A 58 -12.60 6.62 -8.93
N ASP A 59 -13.30 6.91 -10.03
CA ASP A 59 -14.30 8.00 -10.10
C ASP A 59 -15.45 7.79 -9.10
N THR A 60 -15.84 6.54 -8.84
CA THR A 60 -16.88 6.23 -7.85
C THR A 60 -16.42 6.37 -6.40
N PHE A 61 -15.12 6.21 -6.12
CA PHE A 61 -14.57 6.43 -4.79
C PHE A 61 -14.36 7.91 -4.52
N ASP A 62 -13.73 8.61 -5.47
CA ASP A 62 -13.62 10.06 -5.51
C ASP A 62 -13.45 10.51 -6.97
N HIS A 63 -14.36 11.36 -7.45
CA HIS A 63 -14.30 11.97 -8.79
C HIS A 63 -12.98 12.68 -9.14
N ARG A 64 -12.18 13.08 -8.14
CA ARG A 64 -10.86 13.67 -8.34
C ARG A 64 -9.78 12.60 -8.58
N LEU A 65 -9.99 11.36 -8.15
CA LEU A 65 -8.95 10.34 -8.04
C LEU A 65 -8.30 10.01 -9.38
N VAL A 66 -9.07 9.89 -10.47
CA VAL A 66 -8.49 9.68 -11.81
C VAL A 66 -7.55 10.83 -12.21
N THR A 67 -7.97 12.08 -11.95
CA THR A 67 -7.13 13.25 -12.22
C THR A 67 -5.91 13.29 -11.29
N SER A 68 -6.10 12.93 -10.02
CA SER A 68 -5.03 12.82 -9.02
C SER A 68 -3.96 11.82 -9.46
N GLN A 69 -4.36 10.60 -9.85
CA GLN A 69 -3.45 9.57 -10.34
C GLN A 69 -2.72 10.02 -11.61
N ASN A 70 -3.43 10.64 -12.56
CA ASN A 70 -2.78 11.22 -13.73
C ASN A 70 -1.72 12.27 -13.37
N ASN A 71 -2.02 13.16 -12.42
CA ASN A 71 -1.04 14.15 -11.95
C ASN A 71 0.11 13.50 -11.16
N ALA A 72 -0.15 12.40 -10.46
CA ALA A 72 0.85 11.66 -9.72
C ALA A 72 1.91 11.05 -10.66
N TRP A 73 1.45 10.33 -11.69
CA TRP A 73 2.31 9.82 -12.77
C TRP A 73 3.00 10.93 -13.56
N GLN A 74 2.31 12.05 -13.82
CA GLN A 74 2.93 13.23 -14.43
C GLN A 74 4.04 13.81 -13.53
N GLY A 75 3.85 13.83 -12.21
CA GLY A 75 4.87 14.29 -11.27
C GLY A 75 6.11 13.40 -11.28
N MET A 76 5.97 12.07 -11.40
CA MET A 76 7.12 11.17 -11.60
C MET A 76 7.89 11.53 -12.88
N ILE A 77 7.19 11.77 -14.00
CA ILE A 77 7.79 12.25 -15.26
C ILE A 77 8.52 13.59 -15.06
N ASP A 78 7.87 14.54 -14.40
CA ASP A 78 8.43 15.87 -14.16
C ASP A 78 9.68 15.79 -13.26
N TYR A 79 9.68 14.91 -12.26
CA TYR A 79 10.83 14.66 -11.39
C TYR A 79 12.01 14.07 -12.17
N TRP A 80 11.75 13.08 -13.04
CA TRP A 80 12.77 12.55 -13.96
C TRP A 80 13.36 13.64 -14.86
N LEU A 81 12.51 14.45 -15.50
CA LEU A 81 12.95 15.50 -16.42
C LEU A 81 13.75 16.62 -15.71
N ALA A 82 13.52 16.83 -14.41
CA ALA A 82 14.30 17.72 -13.57
C ALA A 82 15.65 17.12 -13.13
N GLY A 83 15.84 15.80 -13.29
CA GLY A 83 16.99 15.05 -12.77
C GLY A 83 16.86 14.67 -11.30
N GLY A 84 15.65 14.67 -10.74
CA GLY A 84 15.37 14.48 -9.32
C GLY A 84 15.26 15.80 -8.54
N GLY A 85 15.29 15.68 -7.21
CA GLY A 85 15.22 16.78 -6.26
C GLY A 85 16.59 17.38 -5.92
N VAL A 86 16.59 18.47 -5.17
CA VAL A 86 17.82 19.00 -4.57
C VAL A 86 18.23 18.03 -3.47
N ASP A 87 19.37 17.36 -3.64
CA ASP A 87 19.88 16.29 -2.76
C ASP A 87 19.05 14.99 -2.76
N ASP A 88 18.29 14.76 -3.83
CA ASP A 88 17.52 13.53 -4.07
C ASP A 88 17.51 13.20 -5.57
N VAL A 89 18.69 12.93 -6.12
CA VAL A 89 18.87 12.71 -7.56
C VAL A 89 18.29 11.35 -7.94
N TRP A 90 17.72 11.26 -9.14
CA TRP A 90 17.20 10.00 -9.68
C TRP A 90 18.28 8.90 -9.71
N GLY A 91 18.09 7.83 -8.95
CA GLY A 91 19.05 6.74 -8.80
C GLY A 91 20.01 6.84 -7.62
N GLU A 92 19.89 7.85 -6.77
CA GLU A 92 20.80 8.08 -5.64
C GLU A 92 20.46 7.24 -4.40
N TYR A 93 19.19 6.90 -4.21
CA TYR A 93 18.74 6.10 -3.07
C TYR A 93 18.99 4.61 -3.31
N GLU A 94 19.62 3.92 -2.35
CA GLU A 94 19.85 2.47 -2.42
C GLU A 94 18.90 1.75 -1.44
N PRO A 95 17.78 1.18 -1.92
CA PRO A 95 16.74 0.63 -1.04
C PRO A 95 17.11 -0.71 -0.39
N GLY A 96 18.17 -1.38 -0.85
CA GLY A 96 18.63 -2.65 -0.27
C GLY A 96 18.00 -3.92 -0.86
N TYR A 97 17.10 -3.82 -1.84
CA TYR A 97 16.47 -5.00 -2.48
C TYR A 97 17.42 -5.80 -3.36
N TYR A 98 17.01 -7.02 -3.72
CA TYR A 98 17.82 -7.98 -4.47
C TYR A 98 17.85 -7.67 -5.97
N GLU A 99 16.78 -7.13 -6.54
CA GLU A 99 16.76 -6.68 -7.93
C GLU A 99 17.71 -5.49 -8.09
N ARG A 100 18.65 -5.56 -9.05
CA ARG A 100 19.69 -4.52 -9.28
C ARG A 100 19.89 -4.16 -10.74
N ASN A 101 19.12 -4.78 -11.63
CA ASN A 101 19.10 -4.43 -13.04
C ASN A 101 18.44 -3.06 -13.23
N VAL A 102 18.78 -2.45 -14.35
CA VAL A 102 18.28 -1.13 -14.77
C VAL A 102 17.90 -1.24 -16.23
N THR A 103 16.81 -0.58 -16.60
CA THR A 103 16.35 -0.48 -17.98
C THR A 103 15.90 0.94 -18.29
N THR A 104 15.39 1.18 -19.49
CA THR A 104 14.85 2.48 -19.91
C THR A 104 13.49 2.31 -20.57
N THR A 105 12.53 3.18 -20.25
CA THR A 105 11.25 3.24 -20.96
C THR A 105 11.31 4.15 -22.19
N ASP A 106 10.34 4.03 -23.09
CA ASP A 106 10.18 4.94 -24.23
C ASP A 106 9.69 6.34 -23.81
N VAL A 107 9.25 6.52 -22.56
CA VAL A 107 8.83 7.83 -22.02
C VAL A 107 10.06 8.64 -21.67
N PHE A 108 10.50 9.47 -22.60
CA PHE A 108 11.66 10.35 -22.46
C PHE A 108 12.97 9.62 -22.08
N ASN A 109 13.11 8.35 -22.47
CA ASN A 109 14.23 7.49 -22.08
C ASN A 109 14.41 7.43 -20.55
N MET A 110 13.30 7.42 -19.81
CA MET A 110 13.32 7.36 -18.34
C MET A 110 14.03 6.10 -17.88
N THR A 111 15.05 6.27 -17.04
CA THR A 111 15.76 5.14 -16.42
C THR A 111 14.88 4.54 -15.34
N ILE A 112 14.61 3.24 -15.44
CA ILE A 112 13.85 2.49 -14.45
C ILE A 112 14.81 1.55 -13.74
N TYR A 113 14.98 1.79 -12.45
CA TYR A 113 15.61 0.83 -11.55
C TYR A 113 14.58 -0.26 -11.20
N GLU A 114 15.07 -1.46 -10.92
CA GLU A 114 14.25 -2.59 -10.47
C GLU A 114 12.95 -2.78 -11.31
N PRO A 115 13.04 -3.00 -12.63
CA PRO A 115 11.88 -3.03 -13.52
C PRO A 115 10.78 -4.02 -13.11
N CYS A 116 11.13 -5.15 -12.50
CA CYS A 116 10.12 -6.08 -11.98
C CYS A 116 9.44 -5.53 -10.73
N ASN A 117 10.17 -4.97 -9.77
CA ASN A 117 9.59 -4.31 -8.61
C ASN A 117 8.76 -3.08 -8.99
N TYR A 118 9.21 -2.30 -9.98
CA TYR A 118 8.46 -1.18 -10.55
C TYR A 118 7.11 -1.63 -11.15
N ALA A 119 7.10 -2.69 -11.96
CA ALA A 119 5.90 -3.14 -12.66
C ALA A 119 4.94 -3.94 -11.76
N SER A 120 5.47 -4.75 -10.84
CA SER A 120 4.67 -5.59 -9.95
C SER A 120 3.75 -4.82 -9.01
N ASN A 121 4.03 -3.54 -8.78
CA ASN A 121 3.15 -2.65 -8.05
C ASN A 121 1.81 -2.38 -8.73
N MET A 122 1.63 -2.75 -10.01
CA MET A 122 0.30 -2.70 -10.62
C MET A 122 -0.68 -3.68 -10.00
N ALA A 123 -0.19 -4.72 -9.31
CA ALA A 123 -1.02 -5.61 -8.51
C ALA A 123 -1.84 -4.85 -7.45
N THR A 124 -1.32 -3.73 -6.93
CA THR A 124 -2.01 -2.90 -5.92
C THR A 124 -3.18 -2.08 -6.47
N TYR A 125 -3.37 -2.00 -7.80
CA TYR A 125 -4.60 -1.46 -8.36
C TYR A 125 -5.76 -2.48 -8.35
N HIS A 126 -5.51 -3.79 -8.33
CA HIS A 126 -6.58 -4.80 -8.33
C HIS A 126 -7.48 -4.77 -7.07
N PRO A 127 -6.96 -4.48 -5.86
CA PRO A 127 -7.83 -4.19 -4.71
C PRO A 127 -8.83 -3.06 -4.95
N VAL A 128 -8.53 -2.07 -5.81
CA VAL A 128 -9.43 -0.96 -6.14
C VAL A 128 -10.66 -1.47 -6.88
N THR A 129 -10.47 -2.32 -7.89
CA THR A 129 -11.56 -2.94 -8.66
C THR A 129 -12.30 -4.00 -7.85
N GLU A 130 -11.62 -4.82 -7.05
CA GLU A 130 -12.24 -5.79 -6.13
C GLU A 130 -13.17 -5.12 -5.10
N ILE A 131 -12.71 -4.05 -4.42
CA ILE A 131 -13.55 -3.32 -3.46
C ILE A 131 -14.76 -2.69 -4.15
N CYS A 132 -14.56 -2.14 -5.33
CA CYS A 132 -15.60 -1.52 -6.15
C CYS A 132 -16.66 -2.54 -6.59
N TYR A 133 -16.23 -3.73 -7.06
CA TYR A 133 -17.14 -4.81 -7.42
C TYR A 133 -17.88 -5.37 -6.22
N ARG A 134 -17.20 -5.60 -5.10
CA ARG A 134 -17.86 -6.04 -3.87
C ARG A 134 -18.91 -5.04 -3.40
N ARG A 135 -18.62 -3.74 -3.48
CA ARG A 135 -19.58 -2.68 -3.12
C ARG A 135 -20.81 -2.70 -4.04
N ASP A 136 -20.60 -2.87 -5.34
CA ASP A 136 -21.66 -2.75 -6.35
C ASP A 136 -22.49 -4.04 -6.51
N LEU A 137 -21.87 -5.22 -6.34
CA LEU A 137 -22.44 -6.53 -6.71
C LEU A 137 -22.46 -7.55 -5.57
N GLY A 138 -21.61 -7.38 -4.56
CA GLY A 138 -21.40 -8.36 -3.50
C GLY A 138 -22.21 -8.12 -2.24
N SER A 139 -21.82 -8.83 -1.19
CA SER A 139 -22.38 -8.63 0.15
C SER A 139 -22.06 -7.21 0.66
N PRO A 140 -23.05 -6.47 1.21
CA PRO A 140 -22.83 -5.13 1.73
C PRO A 140 -21.73 -5.09 2.77
N PHE A 141 -20.85 -4.11 2.67
CA PHE A 141 -19.92 -3.77 3.74
C PHE A 141 -20.69 -3.27 4.96
N THR A 142 -20.12 -3.54 6.12
CA THR A 142 -20.54 -2.97 7.41
C THR A 142 -19.75 -1.72 7.75
N LEU A 143 -18.54 -1.59 7.22
CA LEU A 143 -17.77 -0.35 7.25
C LEU A 143 -18.59 0.82 6.68
N PRO A 144 -18.45 2.02 7.27
CA PRO A 144 -19.01 3.23 6.68
C PRO A 144 -18.42 3.51 5.28
N LEU A 145 -19.25 4.09 4.40
CA LEU A 145 -18.92 4.28 2.98
C LEU A 145 -17.67 5.14 2.75
N ASP A 146 -17.39 6.09 3.64
CA ASP A 146 -16.19 6.92 3.57
C ASP A 146 -14.90 6.10 3.76
N TYR A 147 -14.88 5.10 4.64
CA TYR A 147 -13.74 4.19 4.77
C TYR A 147 -13.56 3.29 3.54
N ILE A 148 -14.66 2.83 2.94
CA ILE A 148 -14.61 2.01 1.71
C ILE A 148 -14.01 2.84 0.56
N ASN A 149 -14.49 4.07 0.38
CA ASN A 149 -14.00 4.96 -0.66
C ASN A 149 -12.53 5.36 -0.42
N ALA A 150 -12.18 5.69 0.83
CA ALA A 150 -10.80 6.02 1.19
C ALA A 150 -9.84 4.84 1.00
N ALA A 151 -10.30 3.58 1.13
CA ALA A 151 -9.47 2.41 0.88
C ALA A 151 -9.11 2.30 -0.60
N GLY A 152 -10.09 2.49 -1.48
CA GLY A 152 -9.85 2.55 -2.94
C GLY A 152 -8.86 3.67 -3.32
N THR A 153 -8.95 4.83 -2.67
CA THR A 153 -7.96 5.90 -2.79
C THR A 153 -6.58 5.44 -2.32
N ALA A 154 -6.44 4.94 -1.09
CA ALA A 154 -5.15 4.57 -0.52
C ALA A 154 -4.44 3.45 -1.31
N PHE A 155 -5.17 2.45 -1.82
CA PHE A 155 -4.61 1.44 -2.71
C PHE A 155 -4.10 2.03 -4.04
N SER A 156 -4.83 3.01 -4.60
CA SER A 156 -4.40 3.71 -5.81
C SER A 156 -3.10 4.48 -5.60
N GLU A 157 -2.98 5.18 -4.46
CA GLU A 157 -1.78 5.94 -4.12
C GLU A 157 -0.58 5.05 -3.80
N LEU A 158 -0.82 3.89 -3.17
CA LEU A 158 0.21 2.88 -2.93
C LEU A 158 0.80 2.34 -4.24
N SER A 159 -0.05 2.01 -5.21
CA SER A 159 0.38 1.49 -6.51
C SER A 159 1.35 2.46 -7.22
N MET A 160 0.97 3.73 -7.35
CA MET A 160 1.82 4.74 -7.98
C MET A 160 3.07 5.04 -7.15
N GLY A 161 2.92 5.22 -5.83
CA GLY A 161 4.01 5.58 -4.94
C GLY A 161 5.12 4.53 -4.86
N SER A 162 4.73 3.26 -4.81
CA SER A 162 5.67 2.14 -4.79
C SER A 162 6.36 1.93 -6.14
N SER A 163 5.63 2.07 -7.26
CA SER A 163 6.27 2.16 -8.58
C SER A 163 7.26 3.33 -8.63
N PHE A 164 6.94 4.50 -8.10
CA PHE A 164 7.87 5.62 -8.08
C PHE A 164 9.13 5.27 -7.27
N MET A 165 9.02 4.66 -6.09
CA MET A 165 10.19 4.22 -5.32
C MET A 165 11.12 3.30 -6.11
N HIS A 166 10.60 2.17 -6.57
CA HIS A 166 11.40 1.17 -7.27
C HIS A 166 11.91 1.68 -8.62
N GLY A 167 11.09 2.42 -9.37
CA GLY A 167 11.50 2.96 -10.67
C GLY A 167 12.54 4.07 -10.58
N SER A 168 12.51 4.88 -9.51
CA SER A 168 13.35 6.08 -9.41
C SER A 168 14.56 5.95 -8.51
N HIS A 169 14.51 5.11 -7.49
CA HIS A 169 15.52 5.07 -6.44
C HIS A 169 15.78 6.50 -5.89
N THR A 170 14.73 7.09 -5.34
CA THR A 170 14.76 8.42 -4.70
C THR A 170 14.15 8.35 -3.31
N GLU A 171 14.58 9.23 -2.42
CA GLU A 171 14.03 9.40 -1.07
C GLU A 171 12.58 9.90 -1.14
N LEU A 172 12.23 10.76 -2.12
CA LEU A 172 10.83 11.07 -2.42
C LEU A 172 10.04 9.81 -2.77
N GLY A 173 10.55 8.99 -3.68
CA GLY A 173 9.92 7.71 -4.02
C GLY A 173 9.69 6.85 -2.77
N HIS A 174 10.70 6.71 -1.91
CA HIS A 174 10.59 5.96 -0.65
C HIS A 174 9.50 6.49 0.30
N GLN A 175 9.34 7.81 0.41
CA GLN A 175 8.21 8.37 1.17
C GLN A 175 6.86 8.05 0.54
N LEU A 176 6.76 8.12 -0.79
CA LEU A 176 5.49 7.84 -1.49
C LEU A 176 5.16 6.35 -1.52
N ASP A 177 6.12 5.47 -1.32
CA ASP A 177 5.89 4.04 -1.09
C ASP A 177 5.39 3.78 0.34
N THR A 178 6.15 4.22 1.34
CA THR A 178 5.88 3.85 2.75
C THR A 178 4.70 4.57 3.38
N LYS A 179 4.45 5.84 3.03
CA LYS A 179 3.38 6.63 3.67
C LYS A 179 1.98 6.17 3.27
N PRO A 180 1.66 5.85 2.00
CA PRO A 180 0.39 5.23 1.65
C PRO A 180 0.14 3.88 2.33
N ILE A 181 1.17 3.04 2.56
CA ILE A 181 1.03 1.81 3.38
C ILE A 181 0.55 2.17 4.78
N ALA A 182 1.17 3.17 5.41
CA ALA A 182 0.80 3.63 6.74
C ALA A 182 -0.62 4.22 6.80
N VAL A 183 -1.03 4.98 5.78
CA VAL A 183 -2.40 5.50 5.66
C VAL A 183 -3.41 4.37 5.48
N LEU A 184 -3.13 3.39 4.61
CA LEU A 184 -4.00 2.24 4.40
C LEU A 184 -4.15 1.40 5.68
N ALA A 185 -3.04 1.09 6.37
CA ALA A 185 -3.09 0.37 7.64
C ALA A 185 -3.89 1.15 8.70
N TYR A 186 -3.66 2.45 8.83
CA TYR A 186 -4.41 3.28 9.77
C TYR A 186 -5.89 3.39 9.40
N LEU A 187 -6.22 3.37 8.11
CA LEU A 187 -7.59 3.35 7.61
C LEU A 187 -8.31 2.06 7.96
N ILE A 188 -7.68 0.90 7.73
CA ILE A 188 -8.22 -0.40 8.12
C ILE A 188 -8.45 -0.44 9.64
N HIS A 189 -7.46 0.06 10.41
CA HIS A 189 -7.54 0.16 11.86
C HIS A 189 -8.74 0.99 12.33
N GLN A 190 -8.81 2.27 11.95
CA GLN A 190 -9.89 3.16 12.35
C GLN A 190 -11.26 2.73 11.83
N GLY A 191 -11.30 2.18 10.60
CA GLY A 191 -12.51 1.63 10.01
C GLY A 191 -13.03 0.45 10.83
N SER A 192 -12.16 -0.51 11.18
CA SER A 192 -12.54 -1.68 11.98
C SER A 192 -13.13 -1.31 13.34
N LEU A 193 -12.68 -0.19 13.93
CA LEU A 193 -13.12 0.31 15.24
C LEU A 193 -14.26 1.33 15.17
N SER A 194 -14.77 1.66 13.99
CA SER A 194 -15.67 2.81 13.80
C SER A 194 -17.02 2.68 14.53
N SER A 195 -17.42 1.47 14.94
CA SER A 195 -18.61 1.23 15.76
C SER A 195 -18.41 1.56 17.25
N LEU A 196 -17.17 1.62 17.73
CA LEU A 196 -16.83 1.90 19.12
C LEU A 196 -16.74 3.40 19.39
N THR A 197 -17.88 4.07 19.57
CA THR A 197 -17.94 5.54 19.71
C THR A 197 -17.23 6.09 20.94
N GLU A 198 -17.06 5.26 21.98
CA GLU A 198 -16.43 5.63 23.25
C GLU A 198 -14.94 5.27 23.34
N ALA A 199 -14.34 4.72 22.26
CA ALA A 199 -12.92 4.38 22.25
C ALA A 199 -12.03 5.62 22.41
N SER A 200 -11.00 5.53 23.24
CA SER A 200 -10.04 6.63 23.46
C SER A 200 -9.08 6.79 22.28
N SER A 201 -8.21 7.81 22.33
CA SER A 201 -7.14 7.96 21.35
C SER A 201 -6.11 6.82 21.39
N VAL A 202 -5.96 6.12 22.52
CA VAL A 202 -5.05 4.97 22.63
C VAL A 202 -5.50 3.89 21.64
N VAL A 203 -6.79 3.56 21.64
CA VAL A 203 -7.36 2.54 20.75
C VAL A 203 -7.59 3.10 19.35
N LYS A 204 -8.25 4.25 19.23
CA LYS A 204 -8.68 4.78 17.92
C LYS A 204 -7.55 5.41 17.11
N ASP A 205 -6.64 6.13 17.76
CA ASP A 205 -5.62 6.94 17.08
C ASP A 205 -4.19 6.39 17.28
N LEU A 206 -4.03 5.27 17.99
CA LEU A 206 -2.74 4.66 18.30
C LEU A 206 -1.77 5.69 18.92
N SER A 207 -2.28 6.44 19.91
CA SER A 207 -1.58 7.54 20.55
C SER A 207 -2.20 7.92 21.90
N TYR A 208 -1.38 8.40 22.84
CA TYR A 208 -1.86 8.92 24.14
C TYR A 208 -2.73 10.19 24.03
N THR A 209 -2.66 10.89 22.90
CA THR A 209 -3.51 12.05 22.60
C THR A 209 -4.11 11.92 21.22
N PRO A 210 -5.30 12.51 20.97
CA PRO A 210 -5.88 12.51 19.64
C PRO A 210 -4.91 13.02 18.59
N ARG A 211 -4.83 12.32 17.46
CA ARG A 211 -4.03 12.76 16.32
C ARG A 211 -4.67 13.96 15.65
N SER A 212 -3.85 14.74 14.95
CA SER A 212 -4.31 15.94 14.24
C SER A 212 -5.14 15.62 13.00
N MET A 213 -5.03 14.41 12.45
CA MET A 213 -5.80 13.93 11.30
C MET A 213 -6.29 12.50 11.51
N SER A 214 -7.50 12.21 11.03
CA SER A 214 -7.99 10.84 10.88
C SER A 214 -7.41 10.18 9.62
N ALA A 215 -7.53 8.86 9.52
CA ALA A 215 -7.13 8.13 8.32
C ALA A 215 -7.88 8.59 7.06
N LEU A 216 -9.16 8.96 7.19
CA LEU A 216 -9.95 9.54 6.09
C LEU A 216 -9.38 10.88 5.60
N GLN A 217 -8.98 11.75 6.53
CA GLN A 217 -8.37 13.03 6.19
C GLN A 217 -7.00 12.83 5.54
N LEU A 218 -6.20 11.88 6.05
CA LEU A 218 -4.90 11.56 5.46
C LEU A 218 -5.05 11.04 4.02
N ALA A 219 -6.01 10.16 3.74
CA ALA A 219 -6.29 9.69 2.38
C ALA A 219 -6.69 10.84 1.44
N ASP A 220 -7.51 11.79 1.91
CA ASP A 220 -7.88 13.00 1.15
C ASP A 220 -6.67 13.92 0.89
N GLU A 221 -5.76 14.06 1.86
CA GLU A 221 -4.56 14.88 1.71
C GLU A 221 -3.59 14.35 0.64
N PHE A 222 -3.50 13.03 0.44
CA PHE A 222 -2.72 12.46 -0.67
C PHE A 222 -3.36 12.78 -2.04
N VAL A 223 -4.68 12.69 -2.17
CA VAL A 223 -5.37 13.14 -3.39
C VAL A 223 -5.10 14.63 -3.64
N ASN A 224 -5.23 15.45 -2.60
CA ASN A 224 -5.00 16.90 -2.71
C ASN A 224 -3.53 17.24 -3.02
N GLN A 225 -2.57 16.45 -2.54
CA GLN A 225 -1.15 16.63 -2.84
C GLN A 225 -0.92 16.60 -4.34
N TYR A 226 -1.37 15.55 -5.03
CA TYR A 226 -1.17 15.41 -6.48
C TYR A 226 -2.00 16.40 -7.29
N MET A 227 -3.13 16.86 -6.74
CA MET A 227 -3.97 17.86 -7.40
C MET A 227 -3.42 19.29 -7.32
N THR A 228 -2.67 19.63 -6.27
CA THR A 228 -2.40 21.04 -5.94
C THR A 228 -0.93 21.39 -5.76
N LYS A 229 -0.06 20.42 -5.53
CA LYS A 229 1.35 20.66 -5.23
C LYS A 229 2.24 20.21 -6.37
N PRO A 230 3.29 20.98 -6.72
CA PRO A 230 4.30 20.49 -7.63
C PRO A 230 5.12 19.37 -6.95
N VAL A 231 5.67 18.45 -7.75
CA VAL A 231 6.35 17.23 -7.26
C VAL A 231 7.50 17.52 -6.28
N ASN A 232 8.19 18.64 -6.44
CA ASN A 232 9.29 19.05 -5.55
C ASN A 232 8.83 19.48 -4.14
N GLU A 233 7.53 19.63 -3.89
CA GLU A 233 6.97 19.91 -2.56
C GLU A 233 6.39 18.66 -1.87
N TRP A 234 6.25 17.54 -2.58
CA TRP A 234 5.60 16.32 -2.07
C TRP A 234 6.35 15.71 -0.88
N TYR A 235 7.68 15.70 -0.90
CA TYR A 235 8.48 15.17 0.21
C TYR A 235 8.22 15.92 1.51
N ALA A 236 8.36 17.26 1.49
CA ALA A 236 8.14 18.09 2.67
C ALA A 236 6.69 18.04 3.16
N PHE A 237 5.74 17.92 2.23
CA PHE A 237 4.33 17.81 2.59
C PHE A 237 4.00 16.48 3.27
N THR A 238 4.39 15.34 2.70
CA THR A 238 4.15 14.02 3.32
C THR A 238 4.80 13.88 4.69
N GLN A 239 6.01 14.44 4.87
CA GLN A 239 6.70 14.52 6.16
C GLN A 239 5.96 15.37 7.21
N SER A 240 5.11 16.31 6.78
CA SER A 240 4.35 17.16 7.70
C SER A 240 3.04 16.52 8.19
N LEU A 241 2.64 15.39 7.60
CA LEU A 241 1.42 14.68 7.97
C LEU A 241 1.65 13.83 9.23
N ASP A 242 0.70 13.90 10.16
CA ASP A 242 0.69 13.12 11.40
C ASP A 242 0.17 11.70 11.15
N ILE A 243 0.97 10.92 10.42
CA ILE A 243 0.67 9.54 10.06
C ILE A 243 1.27 8.62 11.13
N PRO A 244 0.50 7.69 11.74
CA PRO A 244 1.07 6.68 12.62
C PRO A 244 2.07 5.80 11.88
N ASP A 245 3.02 5.24 12.61
CA ASP A 245 3.91 4.23 12.04
C ASP A 245 3.09 3.02 11.55
N TYR A 246 3.42 2.47 10.37
CA TYR A 246 2.66 1.35 9.82
C TYR A 246 2.83 0.08 10.66
N TYR A 247 3.99 -0.15 11.29
CA TYR A 247 4.18 -1.29 12.20
C TYR A 247 3.24 -1.19 13.40
N LEU A 248 3.11 0.00 13.99
CA LEU A 248 2.16 0.25 15.07
C LEU A 248 0.71 0.04 14.60
N SER A 249 0.39 0.46 13.37
CA SER A 249 -0.95 0.31 12.79
C SER A 249 -1.32 -1.15 12.54
N PHE A 250 -0.42 -1.94 11.94
CA PHE A 250 -0.62 -3.38 11.80
C PHE A 250 -0.71 -4.08 13.17
N ALA A 251 0.12 -3.68 14.14
CA ALA A 251 0.04 -4.22 15.49
C ALA A 251 -1.33 -3.93 16.15
N GLY A 252 -1.88 -2.73 15.94
CA GLY A 252 -3.23 -2.37 16.38
C GLY A 252 -4.32 -3.22 15.72
N ILE A 253 -4.27 -3.40 14.39
CA ILE A 253 -5.22 -4.25 13.64
C ILE A 253 -5.20 -5.68 14.17
N PHE A 254 -4.02 -6.31 14.22
CA PHE A 254 -3.90 -7.69 14.67
C PHE A 254 -4.27 -7.85 16.14
N SER A 255 -3.86 -6.92 17.01
CA SER A 255 -4.26 -6.90 18.42
C SER A 255 -5.77 -6.84 18.60
N THR A 256 -6.45 -6.02 17.80
CA THR A 256 -7.91 -5.95 17.77
C THR A 256 -8.51 -7.26 17.32
N ALA A 257 -8.08 -7.77 16.16
CA ALA A 257 -8.64 -8.98 15.57
C ALA A 257 -8.47 -10.19 16.50
N VAL A 258 -7.28 -10.40 17.08
CA VAL A 258 -7.08 -11.52 18.01
C VAL A 258 -7.83 -11.32 19.33
N THR A 259 -8.01 -10.09 19.80
CA THR A 259 -8.79 -9.81 21.02
C THR A 259 -10.28 -10.07 20.81
N VAL A 260 -10.79 -9.85 19.61
CA VAL A 260 -12.17 -10.16 19.23
C VAL A 260 -12.40 -11.68 19.15
N GLY A 261 -11.44 -12.42 18.58
CA GLY A 261 -11.63 -13.84 18.27
C GLY A 261 -11.06 -14.84 19.27
N LEU A 262 -10.18 -14.44 20.18
CA LEU A 262 -9.44 -15.36 21.06
C LEU A 262 -9.53 -14.97 22.54
N PRO A 263 -9.47 -15.96 23.46
CA PRO A 263 -9.35 -15.71 24.90
C PRO A 263 -8.11 -14.86 25.26
N PRO A 264 -8.20 -14.00 26.30
CA PRO A 264 -7.11 -13.12 26.71
C PRO A 264 -5.76 -13.83 26.93
N GLU A 265 -5.78 -15.05 27.46
CA GLU A 265 -4.57 -15.83 27.75
C GLU A 265 -3.83 -16.27 26.48
N ILE A 266 -4.56 -16.48 25.38
CA ILE A 266 -3.97 -16.79 24.07
C ILE A 266 -3.43 -15.50 23.45
N VAL A 267 -4.18 -14.39 23.55
CA VAL A 267 -3.76 -13.07 23.07
C VAL A 267 -2.44 -12.63 23.72
N ASP A 268 -2.32 -12.77 25.05
CA ASP A 268 -1.11 -12.40 25.81
C ASP A 268 0.14 -13.20 25.39
N GLN A 269 -0.04 -14.40 24.84
CA GLN A 269 1.07 -15.22 24.31
C GLN A 269 1.36 -14.90 22.85
N LEU A 270 0.31 -14.69 22.05
CA LEU A 270 0.41 -14.53 20.61
C LEU A 270 0.99 -13.18 20.21
N ILE A 271 0.55 -12.08 20.87
CA ILE A 271 1.00 -10.72 20.51
C ILE A 271 2.51 -10.53 20.64
N PRO A 272 3.16 -10.83 21.78
CA PRO A 272 4.62 -10.70 21.87
C PRO A 272 5.36 -11.65 20.92
N PHE A 273 4.81 -12.84 20.62
CA PHE A 273 5.39 -13.74 19.62
C PHE A 273 5.37 -13.10 18.22
N LEU A 274 4.22 -12.58 17.78
CA LEU A 274 4.08 -11.92 16.48
C LEU A 274 4.93 -10.64 16.42
N ALA A 275 4.89 -9.80 17.45
CA ALA A 275 5.70 -8.59 17.54
C ALA A 275 7.20 -8.88 17.36
N ASN A 276 7.72 -9.90 18.04
CA ASN A 276 9.12 -10.31 17.89
C ASN A 276 9.39 -10.90 16.50
N ALA A 277 8.47 -11.69 15.94
CA ALA A 277 8.64 -12.29 14.62
C ALA A 277 8.70 -11.24 13.49
N PHE A 278 7.96 -10.14 13.62
CA PHE A 278 7.90 -9.05 12.65
C PHE A 278 8.80 -7.86 12.99
N GLY A 279 9.64 -7.97 14.03
CA GLY A 279 10.58 -6.91 14.41
C GLY A 279 9.92 -5.62 14.89
N LEU A 280 8.76 -5.71 15.54
CA LEU A 280 8.06 -4.55 16.10
C LEU A 280 8.97 -3.86 17.16
N PRO A 281 9.19 -2.54 17.08
CA PRO A 281 9.95 -1.81 18.09
C PRO A 281 9.42 -2.03 19.51
N ASP A 282 10.33 -2.17 20.48
CA ASP A 282 10.00 -2.44 21.90
C ASP A 282 9.00 -1.43 22.48
N GLU A 283 9.11 -0.16 22.08
CA GLU A 283 8.21 0.92 22.47
C GLU A 283 6.78 0.74 21.94
N PHE A 284 6.62 0.21 20.73
CA PHE A 284 5.30 -0.10 20.17
C PHE A 284 4.72 -1.35 20.83
N LEU A 285 5.54 -2.38 21.09
CA LEU A 285 5.08 -3.55 21.84
C LEU A 285 4.61 -3.16 23.25
N ALA A 286 5.37 -2.31 23.95
CA ALA A 286 4.98 -1.80 25.26
C ALA A 286 3.65 -1.02 25.20
N PHE A 287 3.50 -0.09 24.26
CA PHE A 287 2.24 0.63 24.05
C PHE A 287 1.07 -0.33 23.79
N ILE A 288 1.27 -1.36 22.95
CA ILE A 288 0.22 -2.34 22.65
C ILE A 288 -0.16 -3.15 23.90
N GLN A 289 0.82 -3.60 24.68
CA GLN A 289 0.57 -4.47 25.84
C GLN A 289 0.03 -3.71 27.06
N ASP A 290 0.61 -2.56 27.35
CA ASP A 290 0.38 -1.85 28.61
C ASP A 290 -0.80 -0.87 28.50
N ASP A 291 -1.09 -0.33 27.31
CA ASP A 291 -2.10 0.70 27.10
C ASP A 291 -3.25 0.21 26.18
N TYR A 292 -2.92 -0.30 24.99
CA TYR A 292 -3.92 -0.66 23.97
C TYR A 292 -4.78 -1.88 24.36
N LEU A 293 -4.15 -3.03 24.65
CA LEU A 293 -4.86 -4.28 24.93
C LEU A 293 -5.79 -4.20 26.15
N PRO A 294 -5.39 -3.57 27.28
CA PRO A 294 -6.29 -3.42 28.42
C PRO A 294 -7.56 -2.63 28.08
N GLU A 295 -7.44 -1.54 27.30
CA GLU A 295 -8.59 -0.76 26.88
C GLU A 295 -9.46 -1.53 25.88
N MET A 296 -8.84 -2.18 24.88
CA MET A 296 -9.57 -2.98 23.89
C MET A 296 -10.39 -4.08 24.56
N ARG A 297 -9.82 -4.80 25.54
CA ARG A 297 -10.53 -5.85 26.31
C ARG A 297 -11.71 -5.30 27.11
N ASN A 298 -11.56 -4.09 27.65
CA ASN A 298 -12.66 -3.44 28.35
C ASN A 298 -13.77 -3.02 27.36
N LEU A 299 -13.39 -2.53 26.18
CA LEU A 299 -14.34 -2.20 25.10
C LEU A 299 -15.06 -3.45 24.57
N THR A 300 -14.40 -4.60 24.51
CA THR A 300 -15.01 -5.86 24.01
C THR A 300 -15.54 -6.78 25.11
N SER A 301 -15.62 -6.33 26.37
CA SER A 301 -15.97 -7.22 27.49
C SER A 301 -17.38 -7.82 27.42
N ASN A 302 -18.28 -7.17 26.67
CA ASN A 302 -19.66 -7.60 26.49
C ASN A 302 -19.88 -8.31 25.13
N LEU A 303 -18.84 -8.44 24.31
CA LEU A 303 -18.92 -9.18 23.06
C LEU A 303 -19.01 -10.67 23.35
N ASP A 304 -20.15 -11.28 23.04
CA ASP A 304 -20.40 -12.71 23.21
C ASP A 304 -20.63 -13.34 21.82
N LEU A 305 -19.55 -13.87 21.24
CA LEU A 305 -19.63 -14.52 19.94
C LEU A 305 -20.17 -15.95 20.10
N GLY A 306 -21.21 -16.28 19.34
CA GLY A 306 -21.64 -17.67 19.23
C GLY A 306 -20.54 -18.52 18.57
N ILE A 307 -20.41 -19.79 18.96
CA ILE A 307 -19.37 -20.72 18.47
C ILE A 307 -19.21 -20.71 16.94
N ILE A 308 -20.33 -20.61 16.19
CA ILE A 308 -20.32 -20.59 14.72
C ILE A 308 -19.69 -19.28 14.19
N GLU A 309 -20.05 -18.15 14.81
CA GLU A 309 -19.53 -16.84 14.43
C GLU A 309 -18.06 -16.69 14.81
N GLU A 310 -17.68 -17.13 16.02
CA GLU A 310 -16.29 -17.19 16.48
C GLU A 310 -15.45 -18.06 15.54
N THR A 311 -15.91 -19.27 15.20
CA THR A 311 -15.19 -20.17 14.28
C THR A 311 -15.00 -19.51 12.92
N LYS A 312 -16.07 -18.95 12.34
CA LYS A 312 -16.01 -18.27 11.04
C LYS A 312 -15.04 -17.09 11.05
N PHE A 313 -15.06 -16.29 12.11
CA PHE A 313 -14.14 -15.16 12.27
C PHE A 313 -12.68 -15.63 12.38
N LEU A 314 -12.42 -16.71 13.14
CA LEU A 314 -11.09 -17.29 13.24
C LEU A 314 -10.60 -17.87 11.91
N GLU A 315 -11.47 -18.49 11.12
CA GLU A 315 -11.12 -18.98 9.78
C GLU A 315 -10.77 -17.80 8.84
N ASN A 316 -11.52 -16.69 8.89
CA ASN A 316 -11.18 -15.45 8.18
C ASN A 316 -9.80 -14.91 8.62
N LEU A 317 -9.58 -14.79 9.93
CA LEU A 317 -8.32 -14.32 10.51
C LEU A 317 -7.13 -15.20 10.08
N ILE A 318 -7.28 -16.53 10.12
CA ILE A 318 -6.22 -17.47 9.71
C ILE A 318 -5.95 -17.35 8.22
N GLY A 319 -7.00 -17.26 7.39
CA GLY A 319 -6.87 -17.07 5.94
C GLY A 319 -6.08 -15.80 5.61
N THR A 320 -6.51 -14.64 6.12
CA THR A 320 -5.84 -13.35 5.94
C THR A 320 -4.38 -13.39 6.42
N THR A 321 -4.16 -13.88 7.65
CA THR A 321 -2.82 -13.92 8.26
C THR A 321 -1.88 -14.81 7.46
N SER A 322 -2.39 -15.92 6.89
CA SER A 322 -1.56 -16.84 6.11
C SER A 322 -1.05 -16.24 4.82
N LYS A 323 -1.89 -15.49 4.09
CA LYS A 323 -1.46 -14.77 2.88
C LYS A 323 -0.42 -13.70 3.21
N LEU A 324 -0.65 -12.93 4.28
CA LEU A 324 0.32 -11.92 4.74
C LEU A 324 1.65 -12.54 5.15
N ILE A 325 1.65 -13.63 5.93
CA ILE A 325 2.88 -14.37 6.26
C ILE A 325 3.56 -14.85 4.98
N TYR A 326 2.81 -15.36 4.01
CA TYR A 326 3.35 -15.79 2.73
C TYR A 326 3.99 -14.64 1.97
N ALA A 327 3.35 -13.46 1.92
CA ALA A 327 3.95 -12.25 1.36
C ALA A 327 5.29 -11.93 2.05
N PHE A 328 5.30 -11.87 3.38
CA PHE A 328 6.46 -11.47 4.17
C PHE A 328 7.68 -12.39 4.04
N ILE A 329 7.49 -13.65 3.64
CA ILE A 329 8.60 -14.55 3.28
C ILE A 329 9.39 -13.99 2.08
N TRP A 330 8.73 -13.27 1.18
CA TRP A 330 9.30 -12.76 -0.07
C TRP A 330 9.73 -11.28 -0.01
N GLN A 331 9.56 -10.60 1.13
CA GLN A 331 9.99 -9.21 1.31
C GLN A 331 11.53 -9.05 1.46
N GLU A 332 12.27 -10.16 1.46
CA GLU A 332 13.75 -10.26 1.51
C GLU A 332 14.42 -10.01 2.88
N HIS A 333 13.90 -9.11 3.74
CA HIS A 333 14.58 -8.73 5.00
C HIS A 333 13.70 -8.74 6.27
N VAL A 334 12.42 -9.08 6.17
CA VAL A 334 11.50 -8.95 7.33
C VAL A 334 11.41 -10.23 8.16
N LEU A 335 11.03 -11.37 7.57
CA LEU A 335 10.90 -12.62 8.33
C LEU A 335 12.19 -13.45 8.37
N THR A 336 13.12 -13.21 7.45
CA THR A 336 14.31 -14.05 7.34
C THR A 336 15.43 -13.39 6.53
N ASP A 337 16.64 -13.36 7.11
CA ASP A 337 17.88 -13.05 6.38
C ASP A 337 18.46 -14.31 5.69
N ASN A 338 17.66 -15.38 5.56
CA ASN A 338 18.16 -16.63 5.00
C ASN A 338 18.33 -16.48 3.48
N PRO A 339 19.57 -16.54 2.96
CA PRO A 339 19.84 -16.36 1.54
C PRO A 339 19.17 -17.42 0.65
N GLN A 340 18.67 -18.52 1.23
CA GLN A 340 17.89 -19.52 0.49
C GLN A 340 16.62 -18.95 -0.14
N PHE A 341 15.99 -17.92 0.44
CA PHE A 341 14.80 -17.31 -0.17
C PHE A 341 15.12 -16.39 -1.36
N LEU A 342 16.40 -16.03 -1.51
CA LEU A 342 16.93 -15.34 -2.69
C LEU A 342 17.40 -16.31 -3.78
N ASP A 343 17.37 -17.63 -3.52
CA ASP A 343 17.72 -18.64 -4.50
C ASP A 343 16.65 -18.69 -5.62
N PRO A 344 17.03 -18.59 -6.90
CA PRO A 344 16.06 -18.58 -8.00
C PRO A 344 15.17 -19.82 -8.06
N GLU A 345 15.64 -21.00 -7.65
CA GLU A 345 14.83 -22.22 -7.64
C GLU A 345 13.78 -22.16 -6.52
N VAL A 346 14.17 -21.70 -5.33
CA VAL A 346 13.24 -21.48 -4.21
C VAL A 346 12.22 -20.40 -4.56
N ASN A 347 12.66 -19.32 -5.20
CA ASN A 347 11.78 -18.25 -5.62
C ASN A 347 10.75 -18.73 -6.66
N ALA A 348 11.19 -19.48 -7.68
CA ALA A 348 10.32 -20.09 -8.67
C ALA A 348 9.33 -21.10 -8.06
N LEU A 349 9.77 -21.90 -7.08
CA LEU A 349 8.86 -22.78 -6.32
C LEU A 349 7.82 -21.96 -5.56
N GLY A 350 8.24 -20.90 -4.87
CA GLY A 350 7.34 -19.98 -4.19
C GLY A 350 6.28 -19.39 -5.11
N TRP A 351 6.66 -19.02 -6.33
CA TRP A 351 5.71 -18.58 -7.33
C TRP A 351 4.71 -19.69 -7.71
N GLN A 352 5.17 -20.92 -7.92
CA GLN A 352 4.29 -22.07 -8.22
C GLN A 352 3.33 -22.41 -7.06
N TYR A 353 3.74 -22.18 -5.82
CA TYR A 353 2.91 -22.45 -4.63
C TYR A 353 1.94 -21.32 -4.29
N LEU A 354 2.15 -20.09 -4.78
CA LEU A 354 1.27 -18.95 -4.53
C LEU A 354 -0.22 -19.26 -4.76
N PRO A 355 -0.67 -19.76 -5.93
CA PRO A 355 -2.08 -20.09 -6.14
C PRO A 355 -2.59 -21.21 -5.21
N ILE A 356 -1.72 -22.12 -4.77
CA ILE A 356 -2.09 -23.20 -3.84
C ILE A 356 -2.32 -22.64 -2.44
N VAL A 357 -1.42 -21.75 -1.98
CA VAL A 357 -1.55 -21.04 -0.69
C VAL A 357 -2.81 -20.20 -0.69
N ASN A 358 -3.06 -19.43 -1.76
CA ASN A 358 -4.23 -18.58 -1.87
C ASN A 358 -5.52 -19.38 -1.96
N ALA A 359 -5.56 -20.48 -2.72
CA ALA A 359 -6.73 -21.36 -2.76
C ALA A 359 -7.03 -21.99 -1.39
N TRP A 360 -6.00 -22.39 -0.64
CA TRP A 360 -6.17 -22.90 0.72
C TRP A 360 -6.66 -21.80 1.68
N ALA A 361 -6.05 -20.62 1.68
CA ALA A 361 -6.48 -19.49 2.52
C ALA A 361 -7.92 -19.07 2.19
N ASN A 362 -8.28 -19.00 0.90
CA ASN A 362 -9.64 -18.71 0.43
C ASN A 362 -10.64 -19.80 0.79
N SER A 363 -10.20 -21.04 1.01
CA SER A 363 -11.08 -22.11 1.50
C SER A 363 -11.41 -22.00 2.99
N LEU A 364 -10.63 -21.23 3.74
CA LEU A 364 -10.89 -20.91 5.14
C LEU A 364 -11.79 -19.69 5.26
N ASN A 365 -11.50 -18.63 4.51
CA ASN A 365 -12.25 -17.38 4.64
C ASN A 365 -13.61 -17.42 3.93
N SER A 366 -14.49 -16.51 4.34
CA SER A 366 -15.82 -16.31 3.76
C SER A 366 -15.89 -15.07 2.86
N PHE A 367 -14.75 -14.60 2.37
CA PHE A 367 -14.69 -13.40 1.56
C PHE A 367 -15.19 -13.68 0.13
N GLU A 368 -15.75 -12.66 -0.49
CA GLU A 368 -16.24 -12.70 -1.86
C GLU A 368 -15.24 -11.98 -2.76
N TYR A 369 -14.76 -12.66 -3.80
CA TYR A 369 -13.78 -12.14 -4.75
C TYR A 369 -14.37 -12.12 -6.16
N PHE A 370 -14.07 -11.07 -6.91
CA PHE A 370 -14.59 -10.81 -8.25
C PHE A 370 -13.53 -10.97 -9.34
N GLU A 371 -12.25 -11.04 -8.97
CA GLU A 371 -11.12 -11.25 -9.87
C GLU A 371 -10.37 -12.54 -9.49
N PRO A 372 -10.82 -13.71 -9.97
CA PRO A 372 -10.17 -14.98 -9.66
C PRO A 372 -8.70 -15.03 -10.07
N ASP A 373 -8.35 -14.38 -11.18
CA ASP A 373 -6.98 -14.30 -11.66
C ASP A 373 -6.10 -13.53 -10.67
N PHE A 374 -6.59 -12.43 -10.08
CA PHE A 374 -5.90 -11.70 -9.02
C PHE A 374 -5.65 -12.56 -7.79
N GLN A 375 -6.66 -13.30 -7.33
CA GLN A 375 -6.50 -14.22 -6.21
C GLN A 375 -5.53 -15.37 -6.51
N ASN A 376 -5.45 -15.81 -7.76
CA ASN A 376 -4.49 -16.83 -8.22
C ASN A 376 -3.11 -16.26 -8.58
N GLY A 377 -2.97 -14.93 -8.53
CA GLY A 377 -1.76 -14.21 -8.90
C GLY A 377 -1.40 -14.23 -10.38
N THR A 378 -2.31 -14.60 -11.28
CA THR A 378 -2.00 -14.88 -12.70
C THR A 378 -2.37 -13.71 -13.62
N ASN A 379 -1.46 -13.27 -14.48
CA ASN A 379 -1.62 -12.17 -15.44
C ASN A 379 -2.02 -10.83 -14.79
N ILE A 380 -1.36 -10.49 -13.68
CA ILE A 380 -1.76 -9.35 -12.82
C ILE A 380 -1.02 -8.07 -13.15
N TYR A 381 0.19 -8.18 -13.69
CA TYR A 381 0.96 -7.01 -14.08
C TYR A 381 1.89 -7.36 -15.25
N PRO A 382 2.39 -6.35 -15.98
CA PRO A 382 3.26 -6.59 -17.12
C PRO A 382 4.54 -7.32 -16.72
N GLY A 383 4.73 -8.52 -17.25
CA GLY A 383 5.92 -9.35 -17.02
C GLY A 383 5.86 -10.26 -15.79
N ASP A 384 4.70 -10.40 -15.15
CA ASP A 384 4.51 -11.27 -13.98
C ASP A 384 5.02 -12.71 -14.17
N GLU A 385 4.81 -13.30 -15.35
CA GLU A 385 5.23 -14.67 -15.69
C GLU A 385 6.74 -14.90 -15.52
N TRP A 386 7.56 -13.87 -15.69
CA TRP A 386 9.02 -13.97 -15.59
C TRP A 386 9.59 -13.18 -14.41
N CYS A 387 8.89 -12.16 -13.91
CA CYS A 387 9.28 -11.42 -12.70
C CYS A 387 9.07 -12.24 -11.43
N ASN A 388 7.87 -12.76 -11.18
CA ASN A 388 7.56 -13.53 -9.96
C ASN A 388 8.48 -14.73 -9.70
N PRO A 389 8.85 -15.56 -10.70
CA PRO A 389 9.79 -16.66 -10.46
C PRO A 389 11.23 -16.21 -10.28
N THR A 390 11.60 -14.98 -10.67
CA THR A 390 12.99 -14.50 -10.67
C THR A 390 13.29 -13.60 -9.47
N TRP A 391 12.39 -12.67 -9.15
CA TRP A 391 12.60 -11.65 -8.13
C TRP A 391 11.62 -11.84 -6.97
N PRO A 392 12.11 -12.14 -5.75
CA PRO A 392 11.26 -12.32 -4.58
C PRO A 392 10.37 -11.12 -4.30
N HIS A 393 10.93 -9.91 -4.37
CA HIS A 393 10.19 -8.70 -4.03
C HIS A 393 9.02 -8.39 -4.98
N ALA A 394 9.13 -8.72 -6.27
CA ALA A 394 8.01 -8.59 -7.20
C ALA A 394 6.82 -9.51 -6.83
N LYS A 395 7.12 -10.70 -6.30
CA LYS A 395 6.11 -11.63 -5.76
C LYS A 395 5.53 -11.13 -4.44
N TRP A 396 6.34 -10.45 -3.62
CA TRP A 396 5.85 -9.79 -2.42
C TRP A 396 4.82 -8.71 -2.75
N HIS A 397 5.03 -7.84 -3.75
CA HIS A 397 4.02 -6.86 -4.17
C HIS A 397 2.68 -7.52 -4.53
N LEU A 398 2.72 -8.58 -5.34
CA LEU A 398 1.52 -9.32 -5.72
C LEU A 398 0.80 -9.92 -4.50
N GLU A 399 1.50 -10.71 -3.68
CA GLU A 399 0.88 -11.39 -2.56
C GLU A 399 0.47 -10.42 -1.44
N SER A 400 1.22 -9.34 -1.23
CA SER A 400 0.84 -8.28 -0.29
C SER A 400 -0.41 -7.53 -0.75
N ALA A 401 -0.59 -7.26 -2.04
CA ALA A 401 -1.82 -6.65 -2.55
C ALA A 401 -3.04 -7.54 -2.24
N ILE A 402 -2.92 -8.86 -2.45
CA ILE A 402 -3.96 -9.85 -2.13
C ILE A 402 -4.20 -9.89 -0.61
N GLY A 403 -3.14 -10.01 0.19
CA GLY A 403 -3.22 -10.07 1.65
C GLY A 403 -3.78 -8.79 2.30
N LEU A 404 -3.48 -7.62 1.74
CA LEU A 404 -4.01 -6.33 2.20
C LEU A 404 -5.49 -6.17 1.86
N LEU A 405 -5.96 -6.71 0.72
CA LEU A 405 -7.39 -6.80 0.43
C LEU A 405 -8.11 -7.67 1.48
N ASP A 406 -7.57 -8.86 1.76
CA ASP A 406 -8.08 -9.75 2.81
C ASP A 406 -8.06 -9.08 4.19
N LEU A 407 -7.06 -8.23 4.48
CA LEU A 407 -6.96 -7.48 5.73
C LEU A 407 -8.03 -6.39 5.81
N PHE A 408 -8.32 -5.70 4.70
CA PHE A 408 -9.43 -4.75 4.63
C PHE A 408 -10.77 -5.45 4.86
N TYR A 409 -10.97 -6.63 4.26
CA TYR A 409 -12.18 -7.44 4.48
C TYR A 409 -12.28 -7.99 5.90
N LEU A 410 -11.16 -8.36 6.52
CA LEU A 410 -11.12 -8.71 7.94
C LEU A 410 -11.47 -7.50 8.81
N GLY A 411 -11.00 -6.30 8.48
CA GLY A 411 -11.38 -5.06 9.15
C GLY A 411 -12.87 -4.78 9.09
N ASP A 412 -13.52 -5.07 7.95
CA ASP A 412 -14.98 -5.03 7.81
C ASP A 412 -15.68 -6.05 8.73
N GLU A 413 -15.19 -7.28 8.79
CA GLU A 413 -15.77 -8.29 9.69
C GLU A 413 -15.58 -7.91 11.17
N VAL A 414 -14.43 -7.35 11.55
CA VAL A 414 -14.21 -6.81 12.90
C VAL A 414 -15.21 -5.70 13.22
N ASN A 415 -15.44 -4.77 12.29
CA ASN A 415 -16.44 -3.72 12.46
C ASN A 415 -17.85 -4.29 12.70
N ARG A 416 -18.25 -5.27 11.90
CA ARG A 416 -19.52 -5.98 12.06
C ARG A 416 -19.64 -6.58 13.46
N LEU A 417 -18.61 -7.25 13.96
CA LEU A 417 -18.61 -7.88 15.29
C LEU A 417 -18.67 -6.83 16.41
N LEU A 418 -17.86 -5.78 16.32
CA LEU A 418 -17.83 -4.71 17.30
C LEU A 418 -19.10 -3.86 17.32
N SER A 419 -19.94 -3.92 16.28
CA SER A 419 -21.26 -3.27 16.26
C SER A 419 -22.30 -3.96 17.18
N GLN A 420 -21.98 -5.12 17.73
CA GLN A 420 -22.86 -5.89 18.63
C GLN A 420 -22.70 -5.50 20.11
N VAL A 421 -21.67 -4.71 20.44
CA VAL A 421 -21.28 -4.35 21.81
C VAL A 421 -22.15 -3.23 22.40
#